data_AF-A0A1C4NQJ0-F1
#
_entry.id   AF-A0A1C4NQJ0-F1
#
_cell.length_a   1.000
_cell.length_b   1.000
_cell.length_c   1.000
_cell.angle_alpha   90.00
_cell.angle_beta   90.00
_cell.angle_gamma   90.00
#
_symmetry.space_group_name_H-M   'P 1'
#
loop_
_entity.id
_entity.type
_entity.pdbx_description
1 polymer ?
#
loop_
_entity_poly.entity_id
_entity_poly.type
_entity_poly.pdbx_seq_one_letter_code
_entity_poly.pdbx_strand_id
1 'polypeptide(L)' 'MASPSPHIDPRAFGDARNHYATDDQFYGRDRPAQPVLPEDRPRGGVTGEVARHRGTWATVGLVAVIVLLVLIGIALFP' A
#
# COMPACT_ATOMS: atom_id res chain seq x y z
N MET A 1 6.50 -24.43 7.08
CA MET A 1 5.51 -23.87 8.02
C MET A 1 4.18 -23.86 7.28
N ALA A 2 3.24 -24.72 7.68
CA ALA A 2 1.93 -24.86 7.04
C ALA A 2 1.02 -23.72 7.51
N SER A 3 0.49 -22.94 6.56
CA SER A 3 -0.51 -21.89 6.81
C SER A 3 -1.86 -22.50 7.23
N PRO A 4 -2.66 -21.80 8.06
CA PRO A 4 -3.84 -22.38 8.70
C PRO A 4 -5.00 -22.54 7.71
N SER A 5 -5.61 -23.73 7.74
CA SER A 5 -6.98 -24.13 7.38
C SER A 5 -7.69 -23.45 6.19
N PRO A 6 -8.12 -24.21 5.15
CA PRO A 6 -8.86 -23.70 4.00
C PRO A 6 -10.31 -23.43 4.39
N HIS A 7 -10.65 -22.17 4.64
CA HIS A 7 -11.97 -21.80 5.14
C HIS A 7 -12.93 -21.60 3.97
N ILE A 8 -13.73 -22.62 3.65
CA ILE A 8 -14.93 -22.43 2.82
C ILE A 8 -15.91 -21.52 3.57
N ASP A 9 -16.61 -20.62 2.85
CA ASP A 9 -17.75 -19.89 3.39
C ASP A 9 -18.80 -20.87 3.93
N PRO A 10 -19.16 -20.84 5.22
CA PRO A 10 -20.14 -21.74 5.81
C PRO A 10 -21.51 -21.76 5.12
N ARG A 11 -21.87 -20.70 4.41
CA ARG A 11 -23.11 -20.59 3.64
C ARG A 11 -23.09 -21.45 2.38
N ALA A 12 -21.91 -21.81 1.88
CA ALA A 12 -21.73 -22.54 0.64
C ALA A 12 -21.74 -24.07 0.81
N PHE A 13 -21.77 -24.61 2.04
CA PHE A 13 -21.74 -26.05 2.29
C PHE A 13 -22.98 -26.81 1.77
N GLY A 14 -24.12 -26.13 1.65
CA GLY A 14 -25.38 -26.73 1.19
C GLY A 14 -25.77 -26.38 -0.25
N ASP A 15 -24.96 -25.60 -0.97
CA ASP A 15 -25.28 -25.21 -2.33
C ASP A 15 -24.88 -26.32 -3.32
N ALA A 16 -25.87 -26.90 -4.01
CA ALA A 16 -25.66 -27.92 -5.03
C ALA A 16 -24.80 -27.44 -6.22
N ARG A 17 -24.61 -26.12 -6.36
CA ARG A 17 -23.74 -25.50 -7.38
C ARG A 17 -22.30 -25.35 -6.93
N ASN A 18 -21.99 -25.59 -5.66
CA ASN A 18 -20.61 -25.55 -5.20
C ASN A 18 -19.88 -26.81 -5.63
N HIS A 19 -19.01 -26.65 -6.63
CA HIS A 19 -18.23 -27.75 -7.20
C HIS A 19 -16.89 -27.99 -6.48
N TYR A 20 -16.55 -27.21 -5.46
CA TYR A 20 -15.23 -27.21 -4.83
C TYR A 20 -15.29 -27.49 -3.34
N ALA A 21 -14.37 -28.35 -2.88
CA ALA A 21 -14.28 -28.75 -1.47
C ALA A 21 -13.49 -27.75 -0.62
N THR A 22 -12.73 -26.84 -1.25
CA THR A 22 -12.03 -25.74 -0.58
C THR A 22 -12.02 -24.48 -1.45
N ASP A 23 -11.89 -23.32 -0.79
CA ASP A 23 -11.65 -22.04 -1.46
C ASP A 23 -10.37 -22.08 -2.31
N ASP A 24 -9.32 -22.75 -1.83
CA ASP A 24 -8.07 -22.91 -2.60
C ASP A 24 -8.28 -23.66 -3.92
N GLN A 25 -9.17 -24.67 -3.95
CA GLN A 25 -9.53 -25.35 -5.20
C GLN A 25 -10.32 -24.45 -6.13
N PHE A 26 -11.27 -23.68 -5.59
CA PHE A 26 -12.06 -22.72 -6.36
C PHE A 26 -11.16 -21.63 -6.97
N TYR A 27 -10.35 -20.95 -6.15
CA TYR A 27 -9.46 -19.88 -6.60
C TYR A 27 -8.23 -20.37 -7.37
N GLY A 28 -7.89 -21.66 -7.27
CA GLY A 28 -6.72 -22.26 -7.91
C GLY A 28 -6.99 -22.90 -9.27
N ARG A 29 -8.21 -23.36 -9.56
CA ARG A 29 -8.50 -24.14 -10.78
C ARG A 29 -8.21 -23.38 -12.07
N ASP A 30 -8.60 -22.11 -12.13
CA ASP A 30 -8.49 -21.29 -13.33
C ASP A 30 -7.27 -20.36 -13.30
N ARG A 31 -6.41 -20.47 -12.27
CA ARG A 31 -5.18 -19.69 -12.22
C ARG A 31 -4.14 -20.28 -13.17
N PRO A 32 -3.47 -19.46 -13.99
CA PRO A 32 -2.34 -19.91 -14.78
C PRO A 32 -1.20 -20.36 -13.85
N ALA A 33 -0.34 -21.25 -14.34
CA ALA A 33 0.82 -21.74 -13.60
C ALA A 33 1.76 -20.61 -13.12
N GLN A 34 1.72 -19.46 -13.81
CA GLN A 34 2.40 -18.23 -13.42
C GLN A 34 1.34 -17.14 -13.13
N PRO A 35 0.83 -17.06 -11.90
CA PRO A 35 -0.26 -16.16 -11.53
C PRO A 35 0.20 -14.71 -11.30
N VAL A 36 1.50 -14.44 -11.44
CA VAL A 36 2.09 -13.10 -11.28
C VAL A 36 2.60 -12.65 -12.63
N LEU A 37 1.84 -11.75 -13.26
CA LEU A 37 2.26 -11.08 -14.47
C LEU A 37 3.20 -9.90 -14.14
N PRO A 38 4.18 -9.55 -14.99
CA PRO A 38 4.94 -8.31 -14.84
C PRO A 38 4.06 -7.05 -14.74
N GLU A 39 2.90 -7.09 -15.38
CA GLU A 39 1.88 -6.03 -15.36
C GLU A 39 1.08 -6.01 -14.05
N ASP A 40 1.06 -7.11 -13.29
CA ASP A 40 0.55 -7.21 -11.90
C ASP A 40 1.55 -6.61 -10.91
N ARG A 41 2.14 -5.46 -11.27
CA ARG A 41 2.78 -4.58 -10.29
C ARG A 41 1.77 -4.30 -9.17
N PRO A 42 2.21 -4.25 -7.90
CA PRO A 42 1.30 -4.03 -6.79
C PRO A 42 0.42 -2.80 -7.07
N ARG A 43 -0.90 -2.97 -6.96
CA ARG A 43 -1.88 -1.88 -7.05
C ARG A 43 -1.74 -1.01 -5.81
N GLY A 44 -0.71 -0.17 -5.82
CA GLY A 44 -0.18 0.53 -4.65
C GLY A 44 1.34 0.49 -4.77
N GLY A 45 1.94 1.66 -4.97
CA GLY A 45 3.37 1.81 -5.23
C GLY A 45 4.22 0.98 -4.27
N VAL A 46 5.31 0.43 -4.81
CA VAL A 46 6.29 -0.39 -4.10
C VAL A 46 6.64 0.30 -2.77
N THR A 47 6.30 -0.34 -1.66
CA THR A 47 6.62 0.11 -0.31
C THR A 47 8.14 0.02 -0.14
N GLY A 48 8.88 1.05 -0.54
CA GLY A 48 10.34 1.01 -0.47
C GLY A 48 11.05 2.22 -1.07
N GLU A 49 10.49 2.87 -2.10
CA GLU A 49 10.99 4.19 -2.50
C GLU A 49 10.32 5.24 -1.63
N VAL A 50 11.00 5.61 -0.54
CA VAL A 50 10.74 6.91 0.09
C VAL A 50 10.89 7.93 -1.02
N ALA A 51 9.77 8.50 -1.46
CA ALA A 51 9.75 9.57 -2.44
C ALA A 51 10.64 10.69 -1.91
N ARG A 52 11.89 10.73 -2.35
CA ARG A 52 12.86 11.74 -1.94
C ARG A 52 12.43 13.02 -2.63
N HIS A 53 11.46 13.70 -2.03
CA HIS A 53 10.92 14.96 -2.53
C HIS A 53 12.08 15.95 -2.58
N ARG A 54 12.60 16.20 -3.78
CA ARG A 54 13.61 17.25 -4.01
C ARG A 54 13.16 18.61 -3.48
N GLY A 55 11.86 18.80 -3.27
CA GLY A 55 11.24 19.99 -2.67
C GLY A 55 11.42 20.13 -1.16
N THR A 56 11.85 19.11 -0.40
CA THR A 56 11.96 19.24 1.07
C THR A 56 12.97 20.31 1.48
N TRP A 57 14.09 20.43 0.76
CA TRP A 57 15.09 21.47 1.04
C TRP A 57 14.60 22.89 0.69
N ALA A 58 13.76 23.03 -0.34
CA ALA A 58 13.16 24.31 -0.69
C ALA A 58 12.19 24.78 0.40
N THR A 59 11.36 23.87 0.92
CA THR A 59 10.45 24.16 2.04
C THR A 59 11.23 24.53 3.31
N VAL A 60 12.29 23.79 3.64
CA VAL A 60 13.16 24.10 4.79
C VAL A 60 13.78 25.50 4.65
N GLY A 61 14.30 25.83 3.47
CA GLY A 61 14.84 27.16 3.19
C GLY A 61 13.81 28.28 3.35
N LEU A 62 12.60 28.09 2.80
CA LEU A 62 11.50 29.05 2.93
C LEU A 62 11.12 29.29 4.40
N VAL A 63 10.95 28.22 5.18
CA VAL A 63 10.61 28.32 6.61
C VAL A 63 11.71 29.06 7.38
N ALA A 64 12.98 28.76 7.12
CA ALA A 64 14.09 29.45 7.76
C ALA A 64 14.10 30.97 7.47
N VAL A 65 13.81 31.37 6.23
CA VAL A 65 13.71 32.79 5.85
C VAL A 65 12.55 33.48 6.58
N ILE A 66 11.37 32.85 6.65
CA ILE A 66 10.21 33.42 7.35
C ILE A 66 10.54 33.64 8.84
N VAL A 67 11.13 32.65 9.50
CA VAL A 67 11.53 32.76 10.91
C VAL A 67 12.52 33.92 11.10
N LEU A 68 13.51 34.04 10.22
CA LEU A 68 14.48 35.13 10.28
C LEU A 68 13.82 36.50 10.15
N LEU A 69 12.87 36.67 9.22
CA LEU A 69 12.14 37.93 9.05
C LEU A 69 11.32 38.30 10.28
N VAL A 70 10.66 37.32 10.90
CA VAL A 70 9.91 37.54 12.15
C VAL A 70 10.83 37.99 13.27
N LEU A 71 12.00 37.33 13.44
CA LEU A 71 12.97 37.72 14.46
C LEU A 71 13.53 39.12 14.22
N ILE A 72 13.83 39.48 12.97
CA ILE A 72 14.26 40.84 12.61
C ILE A 72 13.15 41.85 12.91
N GLY A 73 11.90 41.53 12.58
CA GLY A 73 10.76 42.39 12.87
C GLY A 73 10.61 42.67 14.36
N ILE A 74 10.68 41.63 15.19
CA ILE A 74 10.64 41.76 16.67
C ILE A 74 11.84 42.58 17.18
N ALA A 75 13.03 42.35 16.63
CA ALA A 75 14.24 43.07 17.06
C ALA A 75 14.20 44.57 16.69
N LEU A 76 13.63 44.91 15.53
CA LEU A 76 13.52 46.29 15.06
C LEU A 76 12.31 47.03 15.65
N PHE A 77 11.25 46.29 15.98
CA PHE A 77 9.98 46.80 16.51
C PHE A 77 9.55 45.95 17.73
N PRO A 78 10.22 46.11 18.88
CA PRO A 78 9.88 45.37 20.10
C PRO A 78 8.54 45.78 20.70
#